data_AF-A0A2A8S5P7-F1
#
_entry.id   AF-A0A2A8S5P7-F1
#
_cell.length_a   1.000
_cell.length_b   1.000
_cell.length_c   1.000
_cell.angle_alpha   90.00
_cell.angle_beta   90.00
_cell.angle_gamma   90.00
#
_symmetry.space_group_name_H-M   'P 1'
#
loop_
_entity.id
_entity.type
_entity.pdbx_description
1 polymer ?
#
loop_
_entity_poly.entity_id
_entity_poly.type
_entity_poly.pdbx_seq_one_letter_code
_entity_poly.pdbx_strand_id
1 'polypeptide(L)'
;MLPTREQLIQYLSDKMTNKDIANIYGTTFQKIIQLIKKYKLNPNELRKVNKFIVYEHWLNGEVVYAGSGVWYRCRRYTNRVNLEHRKLMQEGKLNYRFIEEFDSVKEARQYEAQLIKKYKKQGLCRFNKRMF
;
A
#
# COMPACT_ATOMS: atom_id res chain seq x y z
N MET A 1 -9.37 7.16 -22.53
CA MET A 1 -9.83 5.74 -22.54
C MET A 1 -10.20 5.37 -21.10
N LEU A 2 -11.14 4.44 -20.87
CA LEU A 2 -11.49 3.95 -19.53
C LEU A 2 -10.95 2.52 -19.34
N PRO A 3 -10.71 2.05 -18.11
CA PRO A 3 -10.21 0.70 -17.89
C PRO A 3 -11.23 -0.36 -18.32
N THR A 4 -10.74 -1.46 -18.88
CA THR A 4 -11.55 -2.67 -19.11
C THR A 4 -11.87 -3.37 -17.78
N ARG A 5 -12.74 -4.40 -17.85
CA ARG A 5 -13.07 -5.23 -16.68
C ARG A 5 -11.83 -5.92 -16.12
N GLU A 6 -11.00 -6.48 -17.00
CA GLU A 6 -9.78 -7.23 -16.67
C GLU A 6 -8.74 -6.31 -16.04
N GLN A 7 -8.56 -5.11 -16.59
CA GLN A 7 -7.70 -4.09 -16.01
C GLN A 7 -8.16 -3.68 -14.61
N LEU A 8 -9.47 -3.47 -14.41
CA LEU A 8 -10.02 -3.18 -13.08
C LEU A 8 -9.78 -4.32 -12.09
N ILE A 9 -9.97 -5.58 -12.51
CA ILE A 9 -9.66 -6.74 -11.66
C ILE A 9 -8.20 -6.71 -11.25
N GLN A 10 -7.28 -6.52 -12.20
CA GLN A 10 -5.85 -6.48 -11.93
C GLN A 10 -5.49 -5.35 -10.96
N TYR A 11 -5.94 -4.11 -11.21
CA TYR A 11 -5.64 -2.98 -10.33
C TYR A 11 -6.19 -3.15 -8.91
N LEU A 12 -7.38 -3.74 -8.77
CA LEU A 12 -7.97 -4.03 -7.47
C LEU A 12 -7.16 -5.12 -6.73
N SER A 13 -6.74 -6.17 -7.44
CA SER A 13 -5.85 -7.22 -6.91
C SER A 13 -4.48 -6.66 -6.50
N ASP A 14 -3.95 -5.72 -7.28
CA ASP A 14 -2.74 -4.94 -6.99
C ASP A 14 -2.94 -3.87 -5.92
N LYS A 15 -4.09 -3.91 -5.23
CA LYS A 15 -4.37 -3.09 -4.05
C LYS A 15 -4.36 -1.59 -4.35
N MET A 16 -4.64 -1.21 -5.58
CA MET A 16 -4.83 0.19 -5.94
C MET A 16 -6.13 0.73 -5.37
N THR A 17 -6.09 1.98 -4.92
CA THR A 17 -7.31 2.72 -4.58
C THR A 17 -8.02 3.16 -5.86
N ASN A 18 -9.32 3.43 -5.77
CA ASN A 18 -10.04 3.97 -6.93
C ASN A 18 -9.48 5.32 -7.39
N LYS A 19 -8.84 6.10 -6.49
CA LYS A 19 -8.16 7.36 -6.85
C LYS A 19 -6.89 7.09 -7.66
N ASP A 20 -6.09 6.10 -7.27
CA ASP A 20 -4.91 5.73 -8.04
C ASP A 20 -5.29 5.30 -9.47
N ILE A 21 -6.33 4.46 -9.59
CA ILE A 21 -6.84 4.03 -10.90
C ILE A 21 -7.38 5.22 -11.69
N ALA A 22 -8.14 6.12 -11.05
CA ALA A 22 -8.67 7.30 -11.72
C ALA A 22 -7.57 8.19 -12.30
N ASN A 23 -6.46 8.37 -11.58
CA ASN A 23 -5.31 9.14 -12.04
C ASN A 23 -4.66 8.54 -13.29
N ILE A 24 -4.53 7.20 -13.38
CA ILE A 24 -3.95 6.53 -14.57
C ILE A 24 -4.74 6.88 -15.84
N TYR A 25 -6.06 6.95 -15.74
CA TYR A 25 -6.94 7.15 -16.89
C TYR A 25 -7.41 8.60 -17.07
N GLY A 26 -6.88 9.54 -16.28
CA GLY A 26 -7.31 10.95 -16.31
C GLY A 26 -8.82 11.11 -16.06
N THR A 27 -9.38 10.33 -15.14
CA THR A 27 -10.82 10.31 -14.84
C THR A 27 -11.10 10.59 -13.36
N THR A 28 -12.36 10.43 -12.93
CA THR A 28 -12.78 10.69 -11.55
C THR A 28 -12.93 9.41 -10.74
N PHE A 29 -12.76 9.54 -9.43
CA PHE A 29 -13.03 8.47 -8.46
C PHE A 29 -14.44 7.88 -8.61
N GLN A 30 -15.45 8.75 -8.83
CA GLN A 30 -16.84 8.37 -9.05
C GLN A 30 -16.99 7.53 -10.32
N LYS A 31 -16.26 7.85 -11.39
CA LYS A 31 -16.30 7.05 -12.62
C LYS A 31 -15.78 5.63 -12.41
N ILE A 32 -14.71 5.47 -11.63
CA ILE A 32 -14.19 4.14 -11.28
C ILE A 32 -15.22 3.34 -10.46
N ILE A 33 -15.91 3.97 -9.51
CA ILE A 33 -17.01 3.32 -8.76
C ILE A 33 -18.12 2.85 -9.69
N GLN A 34 -18.54 3.68 -10.65
CA GLN A 34 -19.57 3.32 -11.62
C GLN A 34 -19.15 2.11 -12.46
N LEU A 35 -17.89 2.05 -12.90
CA LEU A 35 -17.37 0.92 -13.67
C LEU A 35 -17.31 -0.37 -12.84
N ILE A 36 -16.84 -0.30 -11.59
CA ILE A 36 -16.84 -1.43 -10.66
C ILE A 36 -18.26 -2.00 -10.50
N LYS A 37 -19.26 -1.13 -10.31
CA LYS A 37 -20.67 -1.52 -10.21
C LYS A 37 -21.19 -2.12 -11.52
N LYS A 38 -20.90 -1.49 -12.66
CA LYS A 38 -21.27 -1.98 -14.00
C LYS A 38 -20.76 -3.40 -14.25
N TYR A 39 -19.52 -3.68 -13.85
CA TYR A 39 -18.89 -4.98 -14.02
C TYR A 39 -19.16 -5.97 -12.87
N LYS A 40 -19.99 -5.59 -11.89
CA LYS A 40 -20.35 -6.41 -10.72
C LYS A 40 -19.13 -6.95 -9.97
N LEU A 41 -18.07 -6.15 -9.86
CA LEU A 41 -16.85 -6.54 -9.15
C LEU A 41 -17.02 -6.29 -7.65
N ASN A 42 -16.43 -7.16 -6.82
CA ASN A 42 -16.32 -6.95 -5.37
C ASN A 42 -14.91 -6.44 -5.02
N PRO A 43 -14.73 -5.13 -4.76
CA PRO A 43 -13.40 -4.59 -4.48
C PRO A 43 -12.80 -5.10 -3.17
N ASN A 44 -13.63 -5.49 -2.20
CA ASN A 44 -13.15 -5.96 -0.90
C ASN A 44 -12.49 -7.33 -1.03
N GLU A 45 -13.10 -8.23 -1.80
CA GLU A 45 -12.55 -9.54 -2.12
C GLU A 45 -11.28 -9.40 -2.95
N LEU A 46 -11.32 -8.64 -4.06
CA LEU A 46 -10.17 -8.46 -4.95
C LEU A 46 -8.96 -7.85 -4.22
N ARG A 47 -9.18 -6.82 -3.39
CA ARG A 47 -8.11 -6.23 -2.58
C ARG A 47 -7.67 -7.10 -1.41
N LYS A 48 -8.48 -8.10 -1.05
CA LYS A 48 -8.33 -8.93 0.15
C LYS A 48 -8.22 -8.08 1.42
N VAL A 49 -9.19 -7.19 1.64
CA VAL A 49 -9.12 -6.15 2.70
C VAL A 49 -8.97 -6.69 4.12
N ASN A 50 -9.34 -7.95 4.36
CA ASN A 50 -9.25 -8.62 5.66
C ASN A 50 -7.87 -9.24 5.93
N LYS A 51 -7.01 -9.38 4.92
CA LYS A 51 -5.64 -9.88 5.10
C LYS A 51 -4.77 -8.79 5.72
N PHE A 52 -3.78 -9.23 6.50
CA PHE A 52 -2.66 -8.38 6.89
C PHE A 52 -1.64 -8.37 5.78
N ILE A 53 -1.00 -7.23 5.57
CA ILE A 53 0.01 -7.03 4.55
C ILE A 53 1.28 -6.50 5.21
N VAL A 54 2.43 -6.95 4.72
CA VAL A 54 3.70 -6.28 4.92
C VAL A 54 3.99 -5.44 3.68
N TYR A 55 4.39 -4.21 3.89
CA TYR A 55 4.60 -3.22 2.82
C TYR A 55 5.82 -2.36 3.08
N GLU A 56 6.31 -1.76 2.00
CA GLU A 56 7.43 -0.84 1.98
C GLU A 56 7.00 0.53 1.46
N HIS A 57 7.67 1.56 1.97
CA HIS A 57 7.69 2.87 1.32
C HIS A 57 9.07 3.11 0.72
N TRP A 58 9.05 3.56 -0.52
CA TRP A 58 10.22 3.85 -1.31
C TRP A 58 10.30 5.34 -1.61
N LEU A 59 11.50 5.90 -1.48
CA LEU A 59 11.82 7.26 -1.88
C LEU A 59 13.08 7.19 -2.74
N ASN A 60 13.05 7.76 -3.95
CA ASN A 60 14.19 7.82 -4.86
C ASN A 60 14.89 6.46 -5.11
N GLY A 61 14.11 5.37 -5.16
CA GLY A 61 14.65 4.03 -5.37
C GLY A 61 15.20 3.34 -4.12
N GLU A 62 15.03 3.91 -2.92
CA GLU A 62 15.45 3.30 -1.66
C GLU A 62 14.29 3.00 -0.71
N VAL A 63 14.39 1.88 0.02
CA VAL A 63 13.44 1.55 1.09
C VAL A 63 13.69 2.45 2.29
N VAL A 64 12.78 3.40 2.54
CA VAL A 64 12.86 4.33 3.67
C VAL A 64 12.01 3.90 4.86
N TYR A 65 11.04 3.00 4.65
CA TYR A 65 10.20 2.46 5.71
C TYR A 65 9.66 1.08 5.33
N ALA A 66 9.53 0.19 6.31
CA ALA A 66 8.74 -1.04 6.20
C ALA A 66 7.71 -1.09 7.33
N GLY A 67 6.54 -1.67 7.08
CA GLY A 67 5.50 -1.80 8.08
C GLY A 67 4.50 -2.89 7.76
N SER A 68 3.65 -3.22 8.74
CA SER A 68 2.52 -4.11 8.54
C SER A 68 1.17 -3.50 8.93
N GLY A 69 0.09 -4.06 8.37
CA GLY A 69 -1.28 -3.61 8.63
C GLY A 69 -2.30 -4.20 7.68
N VAL A 70 -3.57 -3.80 7.80
CA VAL A 70 -4.57 -4.08 6.75
C VAL A 70 -4.31 -3.22 5.50
N TRP A 71 -4.89 -3.60 4.37
CA TRP A 71 -4.68 -3.00 3.03
C TRP A 71 -4.43 -1.47 3.01
N TYR A 72 -5.31 -0.67 3.61
CA TYR A 72 -5.22 0.79 3.54
C TYR A 72 -4.17 1.42 4.45
N ARG A 73 -3.61 0.66 5.40
CA ARG A 73 -2.73 1.17 6.47
C ARG A 73 -1.38 1.68 5.95
N CYS A 74 -0.93 1.18 4.79
CA CYS A 74 0.26 1.68 4.13
C CYS A 74 0.15 3.17 3.77
N ARG A 75 -1.04 3.63 3.36
CA ARG A 75 -1.30 5.01 2.88
C ARG A 75 -1.77 5.98 3.97
N ARG A 76 -1.98 5.51 5.21
CA ARG A 76 -2.46 6.35 6.32
C ARG A 76 -1.33 7.15 6.96
N TYR A 77 -1.13 8.39 6.50
CA TYR A 77 -0.09 9.28 6.99
C TYR A 77 -0.33 9.77 8.44
N THR A 78 -1.60 9.90 8.86
CA THR A 78 -1.97 10.46 10.18
C THR A 78 -1.39 9.69 11.37
N ASN A 79 -1.08 8.40 11.19
CA ASN A 79 -0.52 7.54 12.23
C ASN A 79 1.02 7.48 12.20
N ARG A 80 1.69 8.27 11.34
CA ARG A 80 3.16 8.29 11.26
C ARG A 80 3.72 9.28 12.26
N VAL A 81 4.60 8.80 13.14
CA VAL A 81 5.24 9.64 14.17
C VAL A 81 6.38 10.48 13.60
N ASN A 82 7.10 9.97 12.59
CA ASN A 82 8.16 10.74 11.92
C ASN A 82 7.52 11.81 11.01
N LEU A 83 7.86 13.09 11.24
CA LEU A 83 7.26 14.24 10.55
C LEU A 83 7.66 14.31 9.07
N GLU A 84 8.91 14.01 8.74
CA GLU A 84 9.38 13.96 7.35
C GLU A 84 8.66 12.85 6.59
N HIS A 85 8.59 11.65 7.17
CA HIS A 85 7.86 10.53 6.59
C HIS A 85 6.39 10.87 6.34
N ARG A 86 5.73 11.50 7.32
CA ARG A 86 4.35 11.96 7.22
C ARG A 86 4.18 12.96 6.07
N LYS A 87 5.06 13.97 5.98
CA LYS A 87 5.03 14.99 4.93
C LYS A 87 5.20 14.37 3.53
N LEU A 88 6.16 13.47 3.37
CA LEU A 88 6.39 12.77 2.09
C LEU A 88 5.19 11.92 1.66
N MET A 89 4.51 11.25 2.61
CA MET A 89 3.28 10.52 2.32
C MET A 89 2.14 11.45 1.90
N GLN A 90 1.97 12.58 2.59
CA GLN A 90 0.92 13.56 2.30
C GLN A 90 1.12 14.20 0.91
N GLU A 91 2.37 14.48 0.56
CA GLU A 91 2.75 15.03 -0.75
C GLU A 91 2.74 13.98 -1.88
N GLY A 92 2.48 12.70 -1.56
CA GLY A 92 2.44 11.63 -2.56
C GLY A 92 3.82 11.30 -3.17
N LYS A 93 4.91 11.63 -2.47
CA LYS A 93 6.29 11.44 -2.95
C LYS A 93 6.87 10.04 -2.71
N LEU A 94 6.10 9.16 -2.07
CA LEU A 94 6.53 7.80 -1.76
C LEU A 94 5.85 6.80 -2.68
N ASN A 95 6.62 5.84 -3.18
CA ASN A 95 6.09 4.66 -3.82
C ASN A 95 5.77 3.59 -2.76
N TYR A 96 4.66 2.89 -2.96
CA TYR A 96 4.20 1.84 -2.05
C TYR A 96 4.38 0.49 -2.71
N ARG A 97 5.02 -0.45 -2.02
CA ARG A 97 5.18 -1.83 -2.49
C ARG A 97 4.61 -2.80 -1.45
N PHE A 98 3.75 -3.72 -1.89
CA PHE A 98 3.28 -4.82 -1.06
C PHE A 98 4.25 -5.98 -1.20
N ILE A 99 4.65 -6.57 -0.08
CA ILE A 99 5.67 -7.62 -0.04
C ILE A 99 5.04 -8.98 0.17
N GLU A 100 4.15 -9.08 1.15
CA GLU A 100 3.51 -10.34 1.48
C GLU A 100 2.16 -10.14 2.18
N GLU A 101 1.27 -11.11 2.04
CA GLU A 101 -0.05 -11.20 2.69
C GLU A 101 -0.09 -12.29 3.76
N PHE A 102 -0.81 -12.03 4.84
CA PHE A 102 -0.94 -12.93 5.98
C PHE A 102 -2.38 -12.97 6.48
N ASP A 103 -2.78 -14.11 7.02
CA ASP A 103 -4.06 -14.29 7.70
C ASP A 103 -4.04 -13.77 9.14
N SER A 104 -2.87 -13.79 9.78
CA SER A 104 -2.74 -13.37 11.18
C SER A 104 -1.90 -12.10 11.32
N VAL A 105 -2.29 -11.25 12.29
CA VAL A 105 -1.47 -10.09 12.72
C VAL A 105 -0.09 -10.56 13.18
N LYS A 106 -0.02 -11.69 13.88
CA LYS A 106 1.19 -12.21 14.50
C LYS A 106 2.26 -12.52 13.45
N GLU A 107 1.91 -13.26 12.40
CA GLU A 107 2.83 -13.60 11.31
C GLU A 107 3.30 -12.33 10.58
N ALA A 108 2.37 -11.44 10.22
CA ALA A 108 2.71 -10.18 9.56
C ALA A 108 3.69 -9.33 10.38
N ARG A 109 3.51 -9.29 11.72
CA ARG A 109 4.40 -8.56 12.64
C ARG A 109 5.76 -9.24 12.80
N GLN A 110 5.81 -10.57 12.82
CA GLN A 110 7.05 -11.31 12.87
C GLN A 110 7.87 -11.09 11.58
N TYR A 111 7.23 -11.19 10.42
CA TYR A 111 7.86 -10.92 9.13
C TYR A 111 8.32 -9.46 9.02
N GLU A 112 7.48 -8.49 9.40
CA GLU A 112 7.86 -7.07 9.46
C GLU A 112 9.13 -6.84 10.29
N ALA A 113 9.23 -7.45 11.47
CA ALA A 113 10.39 -7.30 12.34
C ALA A 113 11.67 -7.88 11.70
N GLN A 114 11.58 -9.07 11.08
CA GLN A 114 12.69 -9.68 10.35
C GLN A 114 13.13 -8.82 9.16
N LEU A 115 12.17 -8.28 8.40
CA LEU A 115 12.42 -7.43 7.25
C LEU A 115 13.12 -6.12 7.65
N ILE A 116 12.62 -5.45 8.69
CA ILE A 116 13.24 -4.23 9.22
C ILE A 116 14.66 -4.52 9.71
N LYS A 117 14.88 -5.63 10.43
CA LYS A 117 16.22 -6.02 10.90
C LYS A 117 17.18 -6.24 9.73
N LYS A 118 16.73 -6.89 8.66
CA LYS A 118 17.51 -7.08 7.42
C LYS A 118 17.86 -5.74 6.77
N TYR A 119 16.88 -4.85 6.58
CA TYR A 119 17.08 -3.56 5.93
C TYR A 119 17.94 -2.60 6.74
N LYS A 120 17.80 -2.57 8.06
CA LYS A 120 18.67 -1.73 8.90
C LYS A 120 20.14 -2.12 8.82
N LYS A 121 20.46 -3.41 8.67
CA LYS A 121 21.86 -3.86 8.44
C LYS A 121 22.45 -3.32 7.13
N GLN A 122 21.60 -2.90 6.20
CA GLN A 122 21.98 -2.32 4.90
C GLN A 122 21.89 -0.79 4.89
N GLY A 123 21.64 -0.14 6.04
CA GLY A 123 21.44 1.31 6.12
C GLY A 123 20.07 1.81 5.64
N LEU A 124 19.14 0.91 5.34
CA LEU A 124 17.79 1.22 4.87
C LEU A 124 16.79 1.40 6.04
N CYS A 125 15.53 1.69 5.73
CA CYS A 125 14.46 1.89 6.71
C CYS A 125 14.70 3.04 7.71
N ARG A 126 15.26 4.16 7.24
CA ARG A 126 15.57 5.34 8.07
C ARG A 126 14.40 5.88 8.90
N PHE A 127 13.16 5.66 8.49
CA PHE A 127 11.97 6.10 9.24
C PHE A 127 11.45 5.10 10.28
N ASN A 128 11.96 3.86 10.31
CA ASN A 128 11.62 2.89 11.35
C ASN A 128 12.38 3.17 12.65
N LYS A 129 11.68 3.70 13.67
CA LYS A 129 12.28 4.05 14.97
C LYS A 129 12.87 2.86 15.73
N ARG A 130 12.22 1.69 15.71
CA ARG A 130 12.65 0.52 16.50
C ARG A 130 13.98 -0.01 15.98
N MET A 131 14.99 -0.08 16.83
CA MET A 131 16.13 -0.97 16.62
C MET A 131 15.68 -2.35 17.13
N PHE A 132 15.73 -3.36 16.26
CA PHE A 132 15.41 -4.75 16.58
C PHE A 132 16.70 -5.56 16.67
#